data_AF-A0AAW5N3I0-F1
#
_entry.id   AF-A0AAW5N3I0-F1
#
_cell.length_a   1.000
_cell.length_b   1.000
_cell.length_c   1.000
_cell.angle_alpha   90.00
_cell.angle_beta   90.00
_cell.angle_gamma   90.00
#
_symmetry.space_group_name_H-M   'P 1'
#
loop_
_entity.id
_entity.type
_entity.pdbx_description
1 polymer ?
#
loop_
_entity_poly.entity_id
_entity_poly.type
_entity_poly.pdbx_seq_one_letter_code
_entity_poly.pdbx_strand_id
1 'polypeptide(L)'
;AYVGRMLADKGVVTLIEAFSLLGKRGDKLKLLLAGDCDRENPGSLAPEQLREFASLYGIEWLGHVGDIREVWGRAHFAVLASRREGL
;
A
#
# COMPACT_ATOMS: atom_id res chain seq x y z
N ALA A 1 -3.16 2.51 -7.21
CA ALA A 1 -1.84 2.06 -6.72
C ALA A 1 -1.27 3.11 -5.79
N TYR A 2 -0.55 2.67 -4.77
CA TYR A 2 0.29 3.50 -3.91
C TYR A 2 1.74 3.13 -4.16
N VAL A 3 2.62 4.14 -4.27
CA VAL A 3 4.06 3.98 -4.42
C VAL A 3 4.74 4.77 -3.31
N GLY A 4 5.51 4.09 -2.46
CA GLY A 4 6.22 4.72 -1.36
C GLY A 4 6.67 3.71 -0.33
N ARG A 5 7.47 4.13 0.67
CA ARG A 5 7.88 3.24 1.76
C ARG A 5 6.66 2.74 2.53
N MET A 6 6.72 1.49 3.01
CA MET A 6 5.66 0.86 3.80
C MET A 6 5.67 1.35 5.25
N LEU A 7 5.48 2.66 5.42
CA LEU A 7 5.50 3.33 6.72
C LEU A 7 4.09 3.70 7.16
N ALA A 8 3.82 3.54 8.46
CA ALA A 8 2.57 3.97 9.08
C ALA A 8 2.31 5.47 8.86
N ASP A 9 3.33 6.33 8.94
CA ASP A 9 3.15 7.79 8.78
C ASP A 9 2.84 8.20 7.34
N LYS A 10 3.20 7.36 6.35
CA LYS A 10 2.78 7.50 4.95
C LYS A 10 1.34 7.05 4.68
N GLY A 11 0.57 6.78 5.74
CA GLY A 11 -0.86 6.50 5.63
C GLY A 11 -1.21 5.15 5.01
N VAL A 12 -0.22 4.25 4.82
CA VAL A 12 -0.42 2.93 4.19
C VAL A 12 -1.51 2.13 4.91
N VAL A 13 -1.49 2.12 6.25
CA VAL A 13 -2.51 1.40 7.05
C VAL A 13 -3.91 1.96 6.79
N THR A 14 -4.07 3.28 6.78
CA THR A 14 -5.36 3.93 6.53
C THR A 14 -5.87 3.64 5.11
N LEU A 15 -4.96 3.55 4.12
CA LEU A 15 -5.31 3.13 2.78
C LEU A 15 -5.81 1.69 2.72
N ILE A 16 -5.14 0.77 3.44
CA ILE A 16 -5.56 -0.64 3.54
C ILE A 16 -6.93 -0.76 4.21
N GLU A 17 -7.17 -0.03 5.30
CA GLU A 17 -8.46 0.00 6.00
C GLU A 17 -9.58 0.52 5.08
N ALA A 18 -9.35 1.62 4.36
CA ALA A 18 -10.29 2.16 3.40
C ALA A 18 -10.60 1.16 2.28
N PHE A 19 -9.58 0.46 1.77
CA PHE A 19 -9.75 -0.56 0.75
C PHE A 19 -10.55 -1.77 1.26
N SER A 20 -10.32 -2.20 2.49
CA SER A 20 -11.11 -3.25 3.15
C SER A 20 -12.60 -2.90 3.20
N LEU A 21 -12.94 -1.64 3.51
CA LEU A 21 -14.32 -1.17 3.53
C LEU A 21 -14.98 -1.20 2.15
N LEU A 22 -14.24 -0.90 1.08
CA LEU A 22 -14.73 -1.01 -0.30
C LEU A 22 -14.96 -2.47 -0.70
N GLY A 23 -14.06 -3.38 -0.31
CA GLY A 23 -14.23 -4.81 -0.54
C GLY A 23 -15.53 -5.36 0.07
N LYS A 24 -15.90 -4.89 1.27
CA LYS A 24 -17.17 -5.26 1.93
C LYS A 24 -18.43 -4.75 1.20
N ARG A 25 -18.31 -3.70 0.38
CA ARG A 25 -19.41 -3.18 -0.45
C ARG A 25 -19.58 -3.94 -1.77
N GLY A 26 -18.65 -4.86 -2.08
CA GLY A 26 -18.66 -5.64 -3.32
C GLY A 26 -17.99 -4.93 -4.51
N ASP A 27 -17.27 -3.82 -4.27
CA ASP A 27 -16.55 -3.11 -5.31
C ASP A 27 -15.39 -3.99 -5.85
N LYS A 28 -15.37 -4.18 -7.17
CA LYS A 28 -14.30 -4.95 -7.86
C LYS A 28 -13.07 -4.07 -8.06
N LEU A 29 -12.30 -3.87 -6.99
CA LEU A 29 -11.08 -3.09 -7.00
C LEU A 29 -9.86 -3.95 -6.67
N LYS A 30 -8.69 -3.51 -7.13
CA LYS A 30 -7.39 -4.07 -6.73
C LYS A 30 -6.52 -2.94 -6.18
N LEU A 31 -5.92 -3.18 -5.03
CA LEU A 31 -4.94 -2.26 -4.45
C LEU A 31 -3.54 -2.82 -4.71
N LEU A 32 -2.73 -2.06 -5.46
CA LEU A 32 -1.30 -2.31 -5.61
C LEU A 32 -0.54 -1.45 -4.59
N LEU A 33 0.27 -2.10 -3.76
CA LEU A 33 1.22 -1.44 -2.85
C LEU A 33 2.64 -1.70 -3.37
N ALA A 34 3.27 -0.67 -3.92
CA ALA A 34 4.65 -0.71 -4.40
C ALA A 34 5.57 0.03 -3.43
N GLY A 35 6.60 -0.65 -2.97
CA GLY A 35 7.57 -0.15 -2.03
C GLY A 35 7.89 -1.18 -0.94
N ASP A 36 9.09 -1.04 -0.39
CA ASP A 36 9.62 -1.96 0.59
C ASP A 36 9.30 -1.53 2.03
N CYS A 37 9.41 -2.49 2.93
CA CYS A 37 9.53 -2.23 4.37
C CYS A 37 10.90 -1.59 4.65
N ASP A 38 10.98 -0.80 5.73
CA ASP A 38 12.18 -0.11 6.17
C ASP A 38 12.50 -0.58 7.60
N ARG A 39 13.33 -1.62 7.73
CA ARG A 39 13.59 -2.27 9.04
C ARG A 39 14.27 -1.35 10.05
N GLU A 40 14.92 -0.29 9.57
CA GLU A 40 15.59 0.70 10.42
C GLU A 40 14.61 1.77 10.92
N ASN A 41 13.41 1.86 10.33
CA ASN A 41 12.40 2.82 10.72
C ASN A 41 11.38 2.20 11.70
N PRO A 42 11.22 2.74 12.92
CA PRO A 42 10.26 2.21 13.90
C PRO A 42 8.79 2.36 13.46
N GLY A 43 8.49 3.24 12.51
CA GLY A 43 7.18 3.38 11.89
C GLY A 43 6.96 2.45 10.69
N SER A 44 7.91 1.57 10.36
CA SER A 44 7.74 0.62 9.26
C SER A 44 6.79 -0.50 9.62
N LEU A 45 5.97 -0.89 8.65
CA LEU A 45 5.22 -2.12 8.70
C LEU A 45 6.18 -3.31 8.59
N ALA A 46 5.85 -4.40 9.29
CA ALA A 46 6.53 -5.68 9.12
C ALA A 46 6.04 -6.37 7.83
N PRO A 47 6.93 -7.07 7.10
CA PRO A 47 6.54 -7.87 5.92
C PRO A 47 5.38 -8.83 6.19
N GLU A 48 5.33 -9.40 7.38
CA GLU A 48 4.29 -10.35 7.81
C GLU A 48 2.92 -9.67 7.85
N GLN A 49 2.84 -8.43 8.33
CA GLN A 49 1.60 -7.65 8.34
C GLN A 49 1.11 -7.36 6.92
N LEU A 50 2.01 -7.00 6.01
CA LEU A 50 1.64 -6.73 4.61
C LEU A 50 1.16 -7.99 3.89
N ARG A 51 1.79 -9.14 4.14
CA ARG A 51 1.33 -10.44 3.62
C ARG A 51 -0.04 -10.83 4.18
N GLU A 52 -0.29 -10.57 5.45
CA GLU A 52 -1.60 -10.79 6.07
C GLU A 52 -2.67 -9.92 5.40
N PHE A 53 -2.42 -8.61 5.25
CA PHE A 53 -3.34 -7.71 4.55
C PHE A 53 -3.58 -8.10 3.08
N ALA A 54 -2.51 -8.54 2.39
CA ALA A 54 -2.59 -9.05 1.02
C ALA A 54 -3.56 -10.25 0.92
N SER A 55 -3.41 -11.21 1.82
CA SER A 55 -4.27 -12.39 1.90
C SER A 55 -5.72 -12.06 2.24
N LEU A 56 -5.95 -11.19 3.24
CA LEU A 56 -7.28 -10.91 3.75
C LEU A 56 -8.12 -10.04 2.82
N TYR A 57 -7.50 -9.07 2.14
CA TYR A 57 -8.22 -8.05 1.39
C TYR A 57 -8.00 -8.12 -0.12
N GLY A 58 -7.21 -9.07 -0.62
CA GLY A 58 -6.89 -9.15 -2.05
C GLY A 58 -6.00 -7.99 -2.52
N ILE A 59 -5.10 -7.54 -1.64
CA ILE A 59 -4.11 -6.51 -1.92
C ILE A 59 -2.89 -7.18 -2.56
N GLU A 60 -2.32 -6.55 -3.57
CA GLU A 60 -1.07 -7.00 -4.19
C GLU A 60 0.08 -6.15 -3.67
N TRP A 61 0.87 -6.71 -2.75
CA TRP A 61 2.11 -6.08 -2.29
C TRP A 61 3.26 -6.51 -3.20
N LEU A 62 3.84 -5.53 -3.90
CA LEU A 62 4.89 -5.72 -4.90
C LEU A 62 6.30 -5.70 -4.31
N GLY A 63 6.46 -5.27 -3.06
CA GLY A 63 7.78 -5.02 -2.46
C GLY A 63 8.53 -3.92 -3.18
N HIS A 64 9.87 -4.02 -3.20
CA HIS A 64 10.71 -3.11 -3.98
C HIS A 64 10.43 -3.22 -5.48
N VAL A 65 10.25 -2.07 -6.15
CA VAL A 65 10.04 -1.99 -7.60
C VAL A 65 11.13 -1.11 -8.20
N GLY A 66 11.87 -1.66 -9.18
CA GLY A 66 12.98 -0.95 -9.85
C GLY A 66 12.52 0.14 -10.82
N ASP A 67 11.32 0.01 -11.39
CA ASP A 67 10.72 1.00 -12.29
C ASP A 67 9.25 1.27 -11.94
N ILE A 68 9.00 2.45 -11.37
CA ILE A 68 7.65 2.86 -10.95
C ILE A 68 6.68 3.00 -12.14
N ARG A 69 7.18 3.17 -13.38
CA ARG A 69 6.34 3.27 -14.58
C ARG A 69 5.54 2.00 -14.81
N GLU A 70 6.09 0.84 -14.46
CA GLU A 70 5.40 -0.44 -14.54
C GLU A 70 4.20 -0.52 -13.58
N VAL A 71 4.33 0.08 -12.39
CA VAL A 71 3.23 0.18 -11.42
C VAL A 71 2.13 1.10 -11.96
N TRP A 72 2.52 2.27 -12.47
CA TRP A 72 1.57 3.25 -12.98
C TRP A 72 0.85 2.79 -14.25
N GLY A 73 1.53 2.07 -15.13
CA GLY A 73 0.91 1.47 -16.32
C GLY A 73 -0.19 0.45 -15.99
N ARG A 74 -0.19 -0.12 -14.78
CA ARG A 74 -1.23 -1.05 -14.29
C ARG A 74 -2.36 -0.37 -13.52
N ALA A 75 -2.24 0.92 -13.23
CA ALA A 75 -3.09 1.61 -12.26
C ALA A 75 -4.06 2.59 -12.93
N HIS A 76 -5.35 2.46 -12.62
CA HIS A 76 -6.37 3.46 -12.99
C HIS A 76 -6.31 4.72 -12.11
N PHE A 77 -5.84 4.57 -10.87
CA PHE A 77 -5.76 5.65 -9.88
C PHE A 77 -4.39 5.64 -9.19
N ALA A 78 -3.81 6.81 -9.03
CA ALA A 78 -2.67 7.03 -8.13
C ALA A 78 -3.19 7.52 -6.77
N VAL A 79 -2.72 6.90 -5.69
CA VAL A 79 -3.14 7.26 -4.33
C VAL A 79 -1.93 7.80 -3.58
N LEU A 80 -2.00 9.09 -3.24
CA LEU A 80 -1.09 9.72 -2.29
C LEU A 80 -1.73 9.64 -0.90
N ALA A 81 -1.41 8.58 -0.16
CA ALA A 81 -1.82 8.45 1.22
C ALA A 81 -0.87 9.25 2.13
N SER A 82 -1.41 9.86 3.18
CA SER A 82 -0.60 10.57 4.17
C SER A 82 -1.36 10.72 5.49
N ARG A 83 -0.65 10.48 6.60
CA ARG A 83 -1.07 10.94 7.93
C ARG A 83 -0.23 12.11 8.41
N ARG A 84 1.05 12.11 8.05
CA ARG A 84 1.97 13.25 8.17
C ARG A 84 2.86 13.29 6.94
N GLU A 85 2.75 14.35 6.15
CA GLU A 85 3.79 14.68 5.17
C GLU A 85 4.62 15.80 5.80
N GLY A 86 5.84 15.47 6.19
CA GLY A 86 6.85 16.49 6.43
C GLY A 86 7.31 17.03 5.07
N LEU A 87 7.26 18.35 4.92
CA LEU A 87 8.02 19.09 3.91
C LEU A 87 9.52 18.76 4.02
#